data_AF-A0A1J4Q5E4-F1
#
_entry.id   AF-A0A1J4Q5E4-F1
#
_cell.length_a   1.000
_cell.length_b   1.000
_cell.length_c   1.000
_cell.angle_alpha   90.00
_cell.angle_beta   90.00
_cell.angle_gamma   90.00
#
_symmetry.space_group_name_H-M   'P 1'
#
loop_
_entity.id
_entity.type
_entity.pdbx_description
1 polymer ?
#
loop_
_entity_poly.entity_id
_entity_poly.type
_entity_poly.pdbx_seq_one_letter_code
_entity_poly.pdbx_strand_id
1 'polypeptide(L)'
;MLLGRSAGGWVAHAVAERLESEGAGPAAVVLLDTYPPGHGDREQSLSAMTSDMLRRAASFASADPARLTAMAGYFELFDGWRPAPLACPTLYVRAQDCLPGAEPAPAWSLPHAEITVPGDHFTMLEEHARTTAAAVHRWLEAVERGGPPAPPAPRAAALGGRRNRAAPLTPPGPRTSRAPRPSP
;
A
#
# COMPACT_ATOMS: atom_id res chain seq x y z
N MET A 1 -22.36 -5.08 -1.56
CA MET A 1 -20.98 -4.68 -1.23
C MET A 1 -20.04 -5.32 -2.25
N LEU A 2 -18.98 -4.62 -2.63
CA LEU A 2 -17.84 -5.20 -3.35
C LEU A 2 -16.62 -5.21 -2.43
N LEU A 3 -15.79 -6.25 -2.53
CA LEU A 3 -14.59 -6.40 -1.72
C LEU A 3 -13.47 -6.96 -2.60
N GLY A 4 -12.29 -6.37 -2.49
CA GLY A 4 -11.11 -6.79 -3.22
C GLY A 4 -9.85 -6.66 -2.37
N ARG A 5 -8.93 -7.64 -2.51
CA ARG A 5 -7.61 -7.61 -1.88
C ARG A 5 -6.55 -7.26 -2.91
N SER A 6 -5.57 -6.44 -2.52
CA SER A 6 -4.43 -6.11 -3.37
C SER A 6 -4.92 -5.56 -4.73
N ALA A 7 -4.38 -6.06 -5.86
CA ALA A 7 -4.84 -5.76 -7.22
C ALA A 7 -6.34 -6.06 -7.46
N GLY A 8 -6.92 -7.01 -6.72
CA GLY A 8 -8.36 -7.25 -6.75
C GLY A 8 -9.19 -6.07 -6.24
N GLY A 9 -8.61 -5.20 -5.42
CA GLY A 9 -9.22 -3.94 -5.00
C GLY A 9 -9.40 -2.95 -6.17
N TRP A 10 -8.51 -2.96 -7.16
CA TRP A 10 -8.68 -2.13 -8.37
C TRP A 10 -9.91 -2.57 -9.16
N VAL A 11 -10.06 -3.89 -9.33
CA VAL A 11 -11.23 -4.47 -10.00
C VAL A 11 -12.50 -4.16 -9.23
N ALA A 12 -12.50 -4.35 -7.90
CA ALA A 12 -13.66 -4.05 -7.06
C ALA A 12 -14.09 -2.58 -7.18
N HIS A 13 -13.14 -1.65 -7.19
CA HIS A 13 -13.39 -0.23 -7.33
C HIS A 13 -13.90 0.12 -8.75
N ALA A 14 -13.26 -0.36 -9.80
CA ALA A 14 -13.69 -0.13 -11.18
C ALA A 14 -15.10 -0.70 -11.47
N VAL A 15 -15.43 -1.86 -10.90
CA VAL A 15 -16.79 -2.42 -10.97
C VAL A 15 -17.78 -1.55 -10.21
N ALA A 16 -17.40 -1.00 -9.04
CA ALA A 16 -18.25 -0.07 -8.29
C ALA A 16 -18.56 1.19 -9.09
N GLU A 17 -17.55 1.81 -9.73
CA GLU A 17 -17.72 2.96 -10.61
C GLU A 17 -18.72 2.65 -11.73
N ARG A 18 -18.57 1.47 -12.35
CA ARG A 18 -19.48 1.05 -13.42
C ARG A 18 -20.90 0.89 -12.92
N LEU A 19 -21.10 0.22 -11.79
CA LEU A 19 -22.42 0.01 -11.21
C LEU A 19 -23.09 1.34 -10.79
N GLU A 20 -22.33 2.28 -10.23
CA GLU A 20 -22.84 3.62 -9.90
C GLU A 20 -23.27 4.38 -11.15
N SER A 21 -22.50 4.28 -12.25
CA SER A 21 -22.86 4.90 -13.54
C SER A 21 -24.17 4.36 -14.13
N GLU A 22 -24.57 3.15 -13.74
CA GLU A 22 -25.80 2.48 -14.17
C GLU A 22 -26.96 2.65 -13.18
N GLY A 23 -26.77 3.39 -12.09
CA GLY A 23 -27.78 3.56 -11.05
C GLY A 23 -27.97 2.35 -10.13
N ALA A 24 -27.03 1.40 -10.15
CA ALA A 24 -27.04 0.16 -9.36
C ALA A 24 -25.85 0.07 -8.40
N GLY A 25 -25.41 1.22 -7.85
CA GLY A 25 -24.22 1.32 -7.01
C GLY A 25 -24.25 0.37 -5.80
N PRO A 26 -23.09 -0.21 -5.40
CA PRO A 26 -23.03 -1.10 -4.26
C PRO A 26 -23.26 -0.35 -2.95
N ALA A 27 -23.73 -1.04 -1.92
CA ALA A 27 -23.88 -0.46 -0.58
C ALA A 27 -22.55 0.03 0.04
N ALA A 28 -21.41 -0.56 -0.35
CA ALA A 28 -20.07 -0.21 0.10
C ALA A 28 -19.00 -0.91 -0.76
N VAL A 29 -17.78 -0.36 -0.73
CA VAL A 29 -16.56 -0.97 -1.27
C VAL A 29 -15.54 -1.19 -0.15
N VAL A 30 -14.93 -2.37 -0.11
CA VAL A 30 -13.88 -2.72 0.87
C VAL A 30 -12.59 -3.07 0.13
N LEU A 31 -11.53 -2.32 0.41
CA LEU A 31 -10.20 -2.46 -0.17
C LEU A 31 -9.26 -3.05 0.89
N LEU A 32 -8.83 -4.31 0.71
CA LEU A 32 -7.96 -5.02 1.64
C LEU A 32 -6.51 -4.93 1.17
N ASP A 33 -5.71 -4.13 1.87
CA ASP A 33 -4.27 -3.94 1.63
C ASP A 33 -3.96 -3.68 0.14
N THR A 34 -4.82 -2.86 -0.47
CA THR A 34 -4.76 -2.48 -1.88
C THR A 34 -3.80 -1.31 -2.10
N TYR A 35 -2.80 -1.55 -2.94
CA TYR A 35 -1.84 -0.55 -3.35
C TYR A 35 -2.46 0.39 -4.39
N PRO A 36 -2.42 1.73 -4.25
CA PRO A 36 -2.92 2.65 -5.27
C PRO A 36 -2.20 2.46 -6.61
N PRO A 37 -2.92 2.53 -7.74
CA PRO A 37 -2.28 2.50 -9.06
C PRO A 37 -1.38 3.73 -9.23
N GLY A 38 -0.14 3.51 -9.70
CA GLY A 38 0.80 4.59 -10.04
C GLY A 38 1.50 5.29 -8.87
N HIS A 39 1.51 4.73 -7.66
CA HIS A 39 2.41 5.20 -6.58
C HIS A 39 3.73 4.42 -6.59
N GLY A 40 4.79 5.10 -7.02
CA GLY A 40 6.16 4.59 -7.09
C GLY A 40 6.62 4.37 -8.53
N ASP A 41 7.87 4.73 -8.83
CA ASP A 41 8.53 4.33 -10.08
C ASP A 41 8.27 2.85 -10.31
N ARG A 42 7.58 2.57 -11.41
CA ARG A 42 7.13 1.24 -11.86
C ARG A 42 8.24 0.20 -11.65
N GLU A 43 9.51 0.57 -11.87
CA GLU A 43 10.67 -0.29 -11.65
C GLU A 43 11.01 -0.65 -10.19
N GLN A 44 10.89 0.26 -9.22
CA GLN A 44 11.35 -0.01 -7.84
C GLN A 44 10.27 -0.66 -6.97
N SER A 45 9.02 -0.21 -7.08
CA SER A 45 7.91 -0.78 -6.29
C SER A 45 7.45 -2.14 -6.85
N LEU A 46 7.62 -2.38 -8.16
CA LEU A 46 7.36 -3.70 -8.73
C LEU A 46 8.54 -4.70 -8.56
N SER A 47 9.77 -4.27 -8.26
CA SER A 47 10.92 -5.18 -8.33
C SER A 47 11.06 -6.11 -7.11
N ALA A 48 10.92 -5.61 -5.88
CA ALA A 48 11.09 -6.44 -4.68
C ALA A 48 9.79 -7.10 -4.23
N MET A 49 8.71 -6.31 -4.12
CA MET A 49 7.43 -6.78 -3.61
C MET A 49 6.72 -7.68 -4.61
N THR A 50 6.66 -7.32 -5.90
CA THR A 50 6.10 -8.22 -6.91
C THR A 50 6.97 -9.45 -7.08
N SER A 51 8.30 -9.40 -7.04
CA SER A 51 9.08 -10.64 -7.24
C SER A 51 8.84 -11.67 -6.13
N ASP A 52 8.76 -11.27 -4.85
CA ASP A 52 8.46 -12.21 -3.77
C ASP A 52 6.97 -12.60 -3.73
N MET A 53 6.05 -11.65 -3.96
CA MET A 53 4.62 -11.95 -4.09
C MET A 53 4.30 -12.83 -5.29
N LEU A 54 4.96 -12.65 -6.44
CA LEU A 54 4.84 -13.44 -7.65
C LEU A 54 5.45 -14.83 -7.44
N ARG A 55 6.60 -14.91 -6.74
CA ARG A 55 7.23 -16.18 -6.37
C ARG A 55 6.36 -16.98 -5.40
N ARG A 56 5.75 -16.33 -4.41
CA ARG A 56 4.74 -16.93 -3.52
C ARG A 56 3.48 -17.32 -4.30
N ALA A 57 2.94 -16.43 -5.14
CA ALA A 57 1.77 -16.72 -5.97
C ALA A 57 2.01 -17.82 -7.01
N ALA A 58 3.24 -17.99 -7.50
CA ALA A 58 3.66 -19.04 -8.41
C ALA A 58 4.02 -20.36 -7.70
N SER A 59 4.23 -20.34 -6.38
CA SER A 59 4.34 -21.55 -5.56
C SER A 59 2.97 -22.05 -5.09
N PHE A 60 2.00 -21.15 -4.90
CA PHE A 60 0.60 -21.49 -4.62
C PHE A 60 -0.22 -21.83 -5.87
N ALA A 61 0.05 -21.19 -7.00
CA ALA A 61 -0.53 -21.62 -8.26
C ALA A 61 0.32 -22.75 -8.81
N SER A 62 -0.32 -23.87 -9.15
CA SER A 62 0.24 -24.78 -10.15
C SER A 62 0.82 -23.95 -11.30
N ALA A 63 1.99 -24.35 -11.80
CA ALA A 63 2.73 -23.70 -12.90
C ALA A 63 1.94 -23.68 -14.22
N ASP A 64 0.81 -22.98 -14.24
CA ASP A 64 -0.09 -22.80 -15.37
C ASP A 64 0.28 -21.49 -16.07
N PRO A 65 0.86 -21.57 -17.29
CA PRO A 65 1.22 -20.40 -18.07
C PRO A 65 0.04 -19.46 -18.33
N ALA A 66 -1.20 -19.98 -18.45
CA ALA A 66 -2.38 -19.16 -18.70
C ALA A 66 -2.68 -18.21 -17.53
N ARG A 67 -2.40 -18.61 -16.29
CA ARG A 67 -2.57 -17.75 -15.12
C ARG A 67 -1.53 -16.64 -15.07
N LEU A 68 -0.30 -16.93 -15.48
CA LEU A 68 0.77 -15.94 -15.56
C LEU A 68 0.49 -14.87 -16.63
N THR A 69 0.04 -15.29 -17.82
CA THR A 69 -0.33 -14.35 -18.89
C THR A 69 -1.57 -13.53 -18.54
N ALA A 70 -2.59 -14.14 -17.93
CA ALA A 70 -3.76 -13.41 -17.43
C ALA A 70 -3.35 -12.35 -16.40
N MET A 71 -2.51 -12.71 -15.43
CA MET A 71 -2.02 -11.78 -14.42
C MET A 71 -1.25 -10.61 -15.04
N ALA A 72 -0.34 -10.87 -15.99
CA ALA A 72 0.35 -9.83 -16.71
C ALA A 72 -0.64 -8.90 -17.45
N GLY A 73 -1.64 -9.47 -18.13
CA GLY A 73 -2.68 -8.71 -18.81
C GLY A 73 -3.50 -7.81 -17.87
N TYR A 74 -3.82 -8.27 -16.66
CA TYR A 74 -4.50 -7.41 -15.67
C TYR A 74 -3.60 -6.27 -15.17
N PHE A 75 -2.30 -6.50 -14.98
CA PHE A 75 -1.37 -5.43 -14.58
C PHE A 75 -1.16 -4.38 -15.68
N GLU A 76 -1.25 -4.79 -16.94
CA GLU A 76 -1.25 -3.89 -18.09
C GLU A 76 -2.56 -3.13 -18.21
N LEU A 77 -3.70 -3.79 -18.05
CA LEU A 77 -5.03 -3.18 -18.11
C LEU A 77 -5.21 -2.04 -17.08
N PHE A 78 -4.66 -2.22 -15.89
CA PHE A 78 -4.73 -1.22 -14.82
C PHE A 78 -3.51 -0.28 -14.80
N ASP A 79 -2.62 -0.35 -15.80
CA ASP A 79 -1.53 0.59 -15.93
C ASP A 79 -2.05 1.99 -16.27
N GLY A 80 -1.63 2.99 -15.50
CA GLY A 80 -2.13 4.37 -15.64
C GLY A 80 -3.61 4.57 -15.28
N TRP A 81 -4.37 3.52 -14.92
CA TRP A 81 -5.73 3.66 -14.43
C TRP A 81 -5.76 4.51 -13.16
N ARG A 82 -6.73 5.41 -13.07
CA ARG A 82 -6.95 6.27 -11.91
C ARG A 82 -8.39 6.09 -11.42
N PRO A 83 -8.59 5.69 -10.16
CA PRO A 83 -9.93 5.54 -9.62
C PRO A 83 -10.64 6.90 -9.55
N ALA A 84 -11.91 6.92 -9.92
CA ALA A 84 -12.83 8.03 -9.71
C ALA A 84 -13.48 7.94 -8.31
N PRO A 85 -13.89 9.08 -7.71
CA PRO A 85 -14.65 9.08 -6.47
C PRO A 85 -15.94 8.27 -6.59
N LEU A 86 -16.26 7.50 -5.54
CA LEU A 86 -17.50 6.73 -5.41
C LEU A 86 -18.50 7.47 -4.53
N ALA A 87 -19.78 7.32 -4.83
CA ALA A 87 -20.86 7.80 -3.96
C ALA A 87 -21.06 6.87 -2.75
N CYS A 88 -20.84 5.56 -2.92
CA CYS A 88 -20.89 4.60 -1.84
C CYS A 88 -19.69 4.74 -0.88
N PRO A 89 -19.85 4.40 0.40
CA PRO A 89 -18.77 4.44 1.37
C PRO A 89 -17.68 3.42 1.04
N THR A 90 -16.43 3.85 1.21
CA THR A 90 -15.24 3.00 1.01
C THR A 90 -14.53 2.74 2.34
N LEU A 91 -14.21 1.48 2.61
CA LEU A 91 -13.36 1.05 3.72
C LEU A 91 -12.01 0.57 3.17
N TYR A 92 -10.92 1.17 3.65
CA TYR A 92 -9.57 0.67 3.45
C TYR A 92 -9.12 -0.10 4.68
N VAL A 93 -8.76 -1.37 4.50
CA VAL A 93 -8.30 -2.27 5.56
C VAL A 93 -6.83 -2.56 5.34
N ARG A 94 -5.99 -2.08 6.25
CA ARG A 94 -4.53 -2.24 6.16
C ARG A 94 -4.07 -3.42 7.01
N ALA A 95 -3.13 -4.18 6.46
CA ALA A 95 -2.34 -5.09 7.26
C ALA A 95 -1.50 -4.28 8.26
N GLN A 96 -1.36 -4.78 9.49
CA GLN A 96 -0.52 -4.15 10.51
C GLN A 96 0.96 -4.34 10.21
N ASP A 97 1.32 -5.52 9.70
CA ASP A 97 2.69 -5.93 9.48
C ASP A 97 3.06 -5.83 8.00
N CYS A 98 4.27 -5.38 7.72
CA CYS A 98 4.82 -5.37 6.36
C CYS A 98 5.50 -6.71 6.06
N LEU A 99 5.52 -7.10 4.79
CA LEU A 99 6.36 -8.22 4.37
C LEU A 99 7.85 -7.87 4.58
N PRO A 100 8.73 -8.86 4.85
CA PRO A 100 10.17 -8.60 4.98
C PRO A 100 10.73 -7.88 3.75
N GLY A 101 11.30 -6.68 3.96
CA GLY A 101 11.87 -5.85 2.89
C GLY A 101 10.85 -5.08 2.05
N ALA A 102 9.56 -5.12 2.40
CA ALA A 102 8.54 -4.28 1.80
C ALA A 102 8.25 -3.05 2.67
N GLU A 103 7.91 -1.96 2.00
CA GLU A 103 7.33 -0.78 2.64
C GLU A 103 5.81 -0.94 2.79
N PRO A 104 5.19 -0.29 3.80
CA PRO A 104 3.74 -0.29 3.96
C PRO A 104 3.03 0.18 2.68
N ALA A 105 1.87 -0.41 2.38
CA ALA A 105 1.02 0.07 1.29
C ALA A 105 0.74 1.58 1.46
N PRO A 106 0.82 2.39 0.39
CA PRO A 106 0.43 3.78 0.46
C PRO A 106 -1.04 3.90 0.87
N ALA A 107 -1.41 5.04 1.44
CA ALA A 107 -2.82 5.32 1.72
C ALA A 107 -3.61 5.40 0.40
N TRP A 108 -4.84 4.88 0.40
CA TRP A 108 -5.74 5.06 -0.73
C TRP A 108 -6.05 6.54 -0.94
N SER A 109 -5.98 7.03 -2.17
CA SER A 109 -5.97 8.48 -2.44
C SER A 109 -7.36 9.14 -2.40
N LEU A 110 -8.43 8.35 -2.55
CA LEU A 110 -9.81 8.82 -2.52
C LEU A 110 -10.39 8.79 -1.10
N PRO A 111 -11.48 9.54 -0.80
CA PRO A 111 -12.12 9.51 0.51
C PRO A 111 -12.50 8.08 0.95
N HIS A 112 -12.03 7.69 2.13
CA HIS A 112 -12.29 6.36 2.70
C HIS A 112 -12.23 6.42 4.23
N ALA A 113 -12.90 5.47 4.89
CA ALA A 113 -12.59 5.12 6.28
C ALA A 113 -11.40 4.15 6.27
N GLU A 114 -10.47 4.26 7.22
CA GLU A 114 -9.31 3.38 7.34
C GLU A 114 -9.36 2.59 8.65
N ILE A 115 -9.08 1.28 8.59
CA ILE A 115 -8.84 0.43 9.76
C ILE A 115 -7.57 -0.40 9.54
N THR A 116 -6.91 -0.78 10.63
CA THR A 116 -5.75 -1.69 10.63
C THR A 116 -6.13 -3.00 11.30
N VAL A 117 -5.71 -4.13 10.73
CA VAL A 117 -5.98 -5.48 11.25
C VAL A 117 -4.68 -6.26 11.44
N PRO A 118 -4.63 -7.24 12.37
CA PRO A 118 -3.44 -8.06 12.59
C PRO A 118 -3.01 -8.85 11.33
N GLY A 119 -1.71 -9.10 11.22
CA GLY A 119 -1.11 -9.86 10.13
C GLY A 119 -0.48 -8.98 9.06
N ASP A 120 0.13 -9.67 8.08
CA ASP A 120 0.68 -9.11 6.86
C ASP A 120 -0.31 -9.21 5.69
N HIS A 121 0.13 -8.79 4.51
CA HIS A 121 -0.63 -8.81 3.26
C HIS A 121 -1.35 -10.14 2.96
N PHE A 122 -0.79 -11.27 3.42
CA PHE A 122 -1.35 -12.60 3.27
C PHE A 122 -2.06 -13.04 4.55
N THR A 123 -1.35 -13.00 5.69
CA THR A 123 -1.85 -13.61 6.93
C THR A 123 -3.08 -12.91 7.50
N MET A 124 -3.35 -11.66 7.11
CA MET A 124 -4.59 -10.95 7.42
C MET A 124 -5.86 -11.70 6.98
N LEU A 125 -5.78 -12.49 5.89
CA LEU A 125 -6.89 -13.30 5.36
C LEU A 125 -6.70 -14.81 5.57
N GLU A 126 -5.56 -15.22 6.11
CA GLU A 126 -5.29 -16.62 6.47
C GLU A 126 -5.47 -16.77 7.98
N GLU A 127 -4.39 -16.62 8.74
CA GLU A 127 -4.37 -16.77 10.20
C GLU A 127 -5.34 -15.82 10.93
N HIS A 128 -5.52 -14.61 10.40
CA HIS A 128 -6.34 -13.57 11.01
C HIS A 128 -7.70 -13.36 10.32
N ALA A 129 -8.15 -14.30 9.47
CA ALA A 129 -9.38 -14.17 8.70
C ALA A 129 -10.60 -13.80 9.56
N ARG A 130 -10.76 -14.45 10.72
CA ARG A 130 -11.90 -14.20 11.63
C ARG A 130 -11.89 -12.78 12.19
N THR A 131 -10.73 -12.31 12.66
CA THR A 131 -10.59 -10.97 13.21
C THR A 131 -10.77 -9.90 12.15
N THR A 132 -10.24 -10.13 10.94
CA THR A 132 -10.43 -9.24 9.78
C THR A 132 -11.89 -9.16 9.36
N ALA A 133 -12.57 -10.29 9.22
CA ALA A 133 -13.99 -10.34 8.88
C ALA A 133 -14.86 -9.63 9.93
N ALA A 134 -14.60 -9.85 11.22
CA ALA A 134 -15.33 -9.18 12.30
C ALA A 134 -15.14 -7.66 12.29
N ALA A 135 -13.95 -7.17 11.95
CA ALA A 135 -13.67 -5.74 11.84
C ALA A 135 -14.43 -5.11 10.66
N VAL A 136 -14.41 -5.75 9.48
CA VAL A 136 -15.18 -5.32 8.31
C VAL A 136 -16.67 -5.34 8.58
N HIS A 137 -17.19 -6.41 9.19
CA HIS A 137 -18.60 -6.55 9.51
C HIS A 137 -19.09 -5.43 10.45
N ARG A 138 -18.34 -5.14 11.51
CA ARG A 138 -18.68 -4.04 12.43
C ARG A 138 -18.76 -2.69 11.73
N TRP A 139 -17.88 -2.45 10.75
CA TRP A 139 -17.92 -1.22 9.97
C TRP A 139 -19.16 -1.17 9.05
N LEU A 140 -19.49 -2.28 8.39
CA LEU A 140 -20.70 -2.37 7.55
C LEU A 140 -21.98 -2.11 8.35
N GLU A 141 -22.11 -2.71 9.53
CA GLU A 141 -23.25 -2.44 10.39
C GLU A 141 -23.34 -0.96 10.82
N ALA A 142 -22.21 -0.29 11.00
CA ALA A 142 -22.19 1.14 11.34
C ALA A 142 -22.69 1.99 10.15
N VAL A 143 -22.25 1.65 8.93
CA VAL A 143 -22.74 2.27 7.69
C VAL A 143 -24.25 2.10 7.54
N GLU A 144 -24.76 0.87 7.72
CA GLU A 144 -26.19 0.57 7.63
C GLU A 144 -27.04 1.32 8.66
N ARG A 145 -26.49 1.58 9.86
CA ARG A 145 -27.14 2.36 10.91
C ARG A 145 -27.11 3.89 10.69
N GLY A 146 -26.64 4.36 9.54
CA GLY A 146 -26.69 5.78 9.16
C GLY A 146 -25.46 6.60 9.55
N GLY A 147 -24.32 5.96 9.82
CA GLY A 147 -23.07 6.68 10.08
C GLY A 147 -21.82 5.87 9.78
N PRO A 148 -21.08 6.15 8.70
CA PRO A 148 -19.66 5.82 8.71
C PRO A 148 -19.00 6.69 9.79
N PRO A 149 -18.15 6.14 10.68
CA PRO A 149 -17.29 7.00 11.47
C PRO A 149 -16.51 7.88 10.49
N ALA A 150 -16.51 9.19 10.73
CA ALA A 150 -15.71 10.12 9.96
C ALA A 150 -14.26 9.60 9.88
N PRO A 151 -13.58 9.71 8.73
CA PRO A 151 -12.21 9.27 8.62
C PRO A 151 -11.39 9.93 9.75
N PRO A 152 -10.55 9.18 10.49
CA PRO A 152 -9.56 9.85 11.31
C PRO A 152 -8.76 10.77 10.40
N ALA A 153 -8.62 12.04 10.79
CA ALA A 153 -7.89 13.02 10.00
C ALA A 153 -6.53 12.43 9.58
N PRO A 154 -6.08 12.66 8.33
CA PRO A 154 -4.79 12.16 7.90
C PRO A 154 -3.75 12.61 8.92
N ARG A 155 -3.09 11.66 9.59
CA ARG A 155 -1.89 12.00 10.35
C ARG A 155 -0.93 12.55 9.32
N ALA A 156 -0.69 13.86 9.37
CA ALA A 156 0.33 14.51 8.57
C ALA A 156 1.56 13.63 8.66
N ALA A 157 2.03 13.12 7.51
CA ALA A 157 3.33 12.49 7.42
C ALA A 157 4.27 13.45 8.15
N ALA A 158 4.83 13.00 9.26
CA ALA A 158 5.81 13.79 9.97
C ALA A 158 6.90 14.04 8.94
N LEU A 159 6.93 15.25 8.38
CA LEU A 159 8.07 15.82 7.70
C LEU A 159 9.14 15.86 8.79
N GLY A 160 9.79 14.71 8.98
CA GLY A 160 11.02 14.54 9.69
C GLY A 160 12.05 15.30 8.89
N GLY A 161 12.00 16.63 9.01
CA GLY A 161 13.06 17.51 8.62
C GLY A 161 14.29 17.07 9.39
N ARG A 162 15.10 16.21 8.76
CA ARG A 162 16.51 16.13 9.06
C ARG A 162 17.07 17.51 8.74
N ARG A 163 17.00 18.41 9.73
CA ARG A 163 17.85 19.58 9.79
C ARG A 163 19.26 19.04 9.77
N ASN A 164 19.87 19.08 8.59
CA ASN A 164 21.27 18.82 8.39
C ASN A 164 22.01 19.91 9.20
N ARG A 165 22.36 19.61 10.45
CA ARG A 165 23.33 20.42 11.19
C ARG A 165 24.65 20.21 10.47
N ALA A 166 24.96 21.12 9.55
CA ALA A 166 26.31 21.29 9.05
C ALA A 166 27.26 21.39 10.25
N ALA A 167 28.20 20.46 10.34
CA ALA A 167 29.31 20.59 11.26
C ALA A 167 30.13 21.83 10.86
N PRO A 168 30.56 22.69 11.80
CA PRO A 168 31.40 23.82 11.45
C PRO A 168 32.75 23.30 10.94
N LEU A 169 33.09 23.68 9.71
CA LEU A 169 34.42 23.53 9.12
C LEU A 169 35.45 24.18 10.06
N THR A 170 36.27 23.34 10.69
CA THR A 170 37.44 23.80 11.45
C THR A 170 38.54 24.17 10.44
N PRO A 171 39.14 25.36 10.50
CA PRO A 171 40.23 25.71 9.58
C PRO A 171 41.49 24.89 9.90
N PRO A 172 42.32 24.54 8.90
CA PRO A 172 43.54 23.78 9.14
C PRO A 172 44.58 24.66 9.86
N GLY A 173 45.10 24.15 10.98
CA GLY A 173 46.23 24.76 11.69
C GLY A 173 47.54 24.70 10.90
N PRO A 174 48.54 25.53 11.26
CA PRO A 174 49.77 25.67 10.49
C PRO A 174 50.63 24.42 10.55
N ARG A 175 51.09 23.96 9.38
CA ARG A 175 52.06 22.87 9.23
C ARG A 175 53.44 23.33 9.73
N THR A 176 53.91 22.75 10.83
CA THR A 176 55.32 22.85 11.22
C THR A 176 56.14 21.82 10.44
N SER A 177 57.02 22.31 9.56
CA SER A 177 57.98 21.49 8.82
C SER A 177 59.14 21.13 9.75
N ARG A 178 59.32 19.83 10.03
CA ARG A 178 60.47 19.31 10.79
C ARG A 178 61.48 18.74 9.80
N ALA A 179 62.63 19.41 9.67
CA ALA A 179 63.76 18.94 8.87
C ALA A 179 64.42 17.70 9.50
N PRO A 180 64.92 16.73 8.71
CA PRO A 180 65.74 15.64 9.22
C PRO A 180 67.21 16.06 9.42
N ARG A 181 67.82 15.58 10.51
CA ARG A 181 69.26 15.71 10.83
C ARG A 181 70.10 14.76 9.96
N PRO A 182 71.39 15.07 9.70
CA PRO A 182 72.26 14.23 8.88
C PRO A 182 72.80 13.01 9.65
N SER A 183 73.03 11.93 8.91
CA SER A 183 73.64 10.66 9.36
C SER A 183 75.15 10.78 9.61
N PRO A 184 75.74 9.90 10.44
CA PRO A 184 77.19 9.69 10.50
C PRO A 184 77.72 8.88 9.31
#